data_AF-A0A1Z5LCW5-F1
#
_entry.id   AF-A0A1Z5LCW5-F1
#
_cell.length_a   1.000
_cell.length_b   1.000
_cell.length_c   1.000
_cell.angle_alpha   90.00
_cell.angle_beta   90.00
_cell.angle_gamma   90.00
#
_symmetry.space_group_name_H-M   'P 1'
#
loop_
_entity.id
_entity.type
_entity.pdbx_description
1 polymer ?
#
loop_
_entity_poly.entity_id
_entity_poly.type
_entity_poly.pdbx_seq_one_letter_code
_entity_poly.pdbx_strand_id
1 'polypeptide(L)'
;MKKAFRECIQPLCSNAVHVTCVAHGVNLIGATIYKSFPLVDKFVGEMKKAFRLSSRKRALFKAHLQKCGVEDPRAPPAPVKTRWNSWIEAVELHSEYFEHYPSLLEKVQESYGDAAGVDGLVSMMQEIYTELKYTTRCIAIFGKKVASLLKAAEGQEVAAHKVFNALFALWGYLKAASLEDYVVLMRQEGVPDDEAAHVGEIRSGMCRAAHKAQELLEKSDTWKFFKSMRALDPLQLKSMSHELCDYENIPGIGRDAGNLAAEWLLYINTCKGAYLQ
;
A
#
# COMPACT_ATOMS: atom_id res chain seq x y z
N MET A 1 7.69 23.19 1.36
CA MET A 1 7.13 23.62 2.67
C MET A 1 8.18 23.70 3.78
N LYS A 2 9.17 22.79 3.87
CA LYS A 2 10.24 22.83 4.90
C LYS A 2 10.98 24.17 5.02
N LYS A 3 11.28 24.85 3.90
CA LYS A 3 11.93 26.17 3.89
C LYS A 3 11.06 27.24 4.57
N ALA A 4 9.82 27.43 4.10
CA ALA A 4 8.87 28.37 4.66
C ALA A 4 8.58 28.12 6.15
N PHE A 5 8.47 26.85 6.56
CA PHE A 5 8.34 26.51 7.98
C PHE A 5 9.54 27.01 8.80
N ARG A 6 10.77 26.70 8.36
CA ARG A 6 11.99 27.09 9.08
C ARG A 6 12.18 28.61 9.16
N GLU A 7 11.84 29.33 8.10
CA GLU A 7 12.08 30.77 8.00
C GLU A 7 10.97 31.61 8.63
N CYS A 8 9.71 31.14 8.61
CA CYS A 8 8.57 31.96 9.03
C CYS A 8 7.85 31.43 10.28
N ILE A 9 7.78 30.11 10.48
CA ILE A 9 6.97 29.50 11.56
C ILE A 9 7.83 29.13 12.76
N GLN A 10 8.96 28.45 12.53
CA GLN A 10 9.84 27.99 13.60
C GLN A 10 10.36 29.12 14.51
N PRO A 11 10.66 30.35 14.03
CA PRO A 11 11.05 31.45 14.91
C PRO A 11 9.93 31.93 15.84
N LEU A 12 8.67 31.80 15.40
CA LEU A 12 7.49 32.19 16.18
C LEU A 12 7.04 31.06 17.13
N CYS A 13 7.25 29.81 16.73
CA CYS A 13 6.84 28.61 17.46
C CYS A 13 8.03 27.65 17.60
N SER A 14 8.90 27.90 18.59
CA SER A 14 10.18 27.20 18.76
C SER A 14 10.06 25.69 19.04
N ASN A 15 8.88 25.22 19.48
CA ASN A 15 8.56 23.81 19.69
C ASN A 15 7.70 23.19 18.57
N ALA A 16 7.40 23.92 17.50
CA ALA A 16 6.69 23.34 16.36
C ALA A 16 7.59 22.36 15.58
N VAL A 17 6.98 21.32 15.01
CA VAL A 17 7.65 20.35 14.14
C VAL A 17 7.01 20.39 12.76
N HIS A 18 7.83 20.49 11.72
CA HIS A 18 7.37 20.24 10.36
C HIS A 18 7.36 18.74 10.08
N VAL A 19 6.16 18.17 9.99
CA VAL A 19 5.96 16.80 9.54
C VAL A 19 5.62 16.76 8.06
N THR A 20 6.22 15.81 7.35
CA THR A 20 5.81 15.47 5.99
C THR A 20 4.47 14.75 6.05
N CYS A 21 3.57 15.03 5.10
CA CYS A 21 2.27 14.37 5.05
C CYS A 21 2.43 12.84 5.01
N VAL A 22 1.74 12.14 5.92
CA VAL A 22 1.79 10.68 6.01
C VAL A 22 1.33 10.04 4.71
N ALA A 23 0.22 10.52 4.15
CA ALA A 23 -0.30 10.07 2.86
C ALA A 23 0.73 10.22 1.73
N HIS A 24 1.56 11.27 1.76
CA HIS A 24 2.63 11.43 0.78
C HIS A 24 3.70 10.36 0.92
N GLY A 25 4.18 10.09 2.15
CA GLY A 25 5.16 9.03 2.40
C GLY A 25 4.65 7.64 2.00
N VAL A 26 3.41 7.35 2.38
CA VAL A 26 2.67 6.14 1.99
C VAL A 26 2.55 6.00 0.48
N ASN A 27 2.19 7.08 -0.22
CA ASN A 27 2.05 7.06 -1.67
C ASN A 27 3.39 6.83 -2.39
N LEU A 28 4.54 7.23 -1.80
CA LEU A 28 5.86 6.88 -2.35
C LEU A 28 6.11 5.36 -2.31
N ILE A 29 5.67 4.67 -1.25
CA ILE A 29 5.79 3.22 -1.12
C ILE A 29 4.87 2.54 -2.13
N GLY A 30 3.60 2.95 -2.19
CA GLY A 30 2.65 2.47 -3.19
C GLY A 30 3.15 2.70 -4.62
N ALA A 31 3.81 3.84 -4.88
CA ALA A 31 4.45 4.14 -6.15
C ALA A 31 5.56 3.14 -6.51
N THR A 32 6.35 2.71 -5.53
CA THR A 32 7.39 1.68 -5.73
C THR A 32 6.79 0.31 -6.04
N ILE A 33 5.64 -0.02 -5.45
CA ILE A 33 4.92 -1.27 -5.72
C ILE A 33 4.42 -1.28 -7.17
N TYR A 34 3.58 -0.34 -7.61
CA TYR A 34 3.02 -0.42 -8.97
C TYR A 34 4.09 -0.36 -10.07
N LYS A 35 5.15 0.44 -9.88
CA LYS A 35 6.30 0.50 -10.81
C LYS A 35 7.07 -0.80 -10.92
N SER A 36 6.94 -1.67 -9.92
CA SER A 36 7.54 -3.01 -9.93
C SER A 36 6.75 -4.01 -10.78
N PHE A 37 5.55 -3.65 -11.23
CA PHE A 37 4.68 -4.53 -12.01
C PHE A 37 4.21 -3.83 -13.30
N PRO A 38 5.16 -3.47 -14.20
CA PRO A 38 4.83 -2.73 -15.43
C PRO A 38 3.88 -3.52 -16.34
N LEU A 39 3.96 -4.85 -16.32
CA LEU A 39 3.08 -5.73 -17.08
C LEU A 39 1.61 -5.61 -16.63
N VAL A 40 1.37 -5.72 -15.32
CA VAL A 40 0.04 -5.58 -14.74
C VAL A 40 -0.47 -4.14 -14.88
N ASP A 41 0.39 -3.13 -14.72
CA ASP A 41 0.00 -1.73 -14.95
C ASP A 41 -0.42 -1.48 -16.41
N LYS A 42 0.31 -2.06 -17.38
CA LYS A 42 -0.07 -2.01 -18.80
C LYS A 42 -1.43 -2.67 -19.01
N PHE A 43 -1.63 -3.87 -18.49
CA PHE A 43 -2.90 -4.60 -18.60
C PHE A 43 -4.08 -3.81 -18.02
N VAL A 44 -3.96 -3.31 -16.79
CA VAL A 44 -4.97 -2.46 -16.14
C VAL A 44 -5.24 -1.19 -16.97
N GLY A 45 -4.18 -0.60 -17.54
CA GLY A 45 -4.27 0.54 -18.45
C GLY A 45 -5.06 0.24 -19.71
N GLU A 46 -4.82 -0.90 -20.36
CA GLU A 46 -5.54 -1.34 -21.56
C GLU A 46 -6.99 -1.71 -21.24
N MET A 47 -7.27 -2.42 -20.14
CA MET A 47 -8.64 -2.67 -19.66
C MET A 47 -9.41 -1.37 -19.47
N LYS A 48 -8.79 -0.39 -18.82
CA LYS A 48 -9.39 0.94 -18.66
C LYS A 48 -9.65 1.60 -20.01
N LYS A 49 -8.72 1.57 -20.96
CA LYS A 49 -8.92 2.14 -22.31
C LYS A 49 -10.06 1.46 -23.05
N ALA A 50 -10.10 0.12 -23.02
CA ALA A 50 -11.11 -0.68 -23.71
C ALA A 50 -12.53 -0.38 -23.21
N PHE A 51 -12.72 -0.20 -21.90
CA PHE A 51 -14.07 -0.15 -21.32
C PHE A 51 -14.50 1.21 -20.76
N ARG A 52 -13.60 2.16 -20.46
CA ARG A 52 -13.97 3.39 -19.72
C ARG A 52 -15.06 4.24 -20.39
N LEU A 53 -14.95 4.47 -21.70
CA LEU A 53 -15.75 5.46 -22.43
C LEU A 53 -16.91 4.86 -23.24
N SER A 54 -17.08 3.54 -23.25
CA SER A 54 -18.13 2.89 -24.05
C SER A 54 -19.15 2.20 -23.15
N SER A 55 -20.33 2.80 -23.01
CA SER A 55 -21.46 2.20 -22.29
C SER A 55 -21.84 0.83 -22.84
N ARG A 56 -21.79 0.67 -24.17
CA ARG A 56 -22.08 -0.59 -24.87
C ARG A 56 -21.07 -1.68 -24.52
N LYS A 57 -19.76 -1.40 -24.55
CA LYS A 57 -18.72 -2.36 -24.14
C LYS A 57 -18.80 -2.70 -22.66
N ARG A 58 -19.18 -1.75 -21.79
CA ARG A 58 -19.40 -2.00 -20.36
C ARG A 58 -20.62 -2.88 -20.09
N ALA A 59 -21.70 -2.70 -20.86
CA ALA A 59 -22.86 -3.57 -20.79
C ALA A 59 -22.51 -4.99 -21.26
N LEU A 60 -21.76 -5.11 -22.37
CA LEU A 60 -21.26 -6.40 -22.85
C LEU A 60 -20.35 -7.09 -21.82
N PHE A 61 -19.43 -6.36 -21.20
CA PHE A 61 -18.57 -6.87 -20.11
C PHE A 61 -19.40 -7.55 -19.03
N LYS A 62 -20.42 -6.85 -18.50
CA LYS A 62 -21.29 -7.40 -17.45
C LYS A 62 -22.12 -8.59 -17.94
N ALA A 63 -22.75 -8.47 -19.10
CA ALA A 63 -23.60 -9.52 -19.65
C ALA A 63 -22.81 -10.81 -19.95
N HIS A 64 -21.58 -10.68 -20.44
CA HIS A 64 -20.69 -11.80 -20.70
C HIS A 64 -20.29 -12.51 -19.40
N LEU A 65 -19.89 -11.76 -18.37
CA LEU A 65 -19.56 -12.33 -17.07
C LEU A 65 -20.75 -13.05 -16.43
N GLN A 66 -21.96 -12.49 -16.51
CA GLN A 66 -23.18 -13.17 -16.07
C GLN A 66 -23.40 -14.50 -16.82
N LYS A 67 -23.20 -14.50 -18.14
CA LYS A 67 -23.29 -15.71 -18.96
C LYS A 67 -22.24 -16.76 -18.58
N CYS A 68 -21.07 -16.33 -18.15
CA CYS A 68 -20.01 -17.20 -17.63
C CYS A 68 -20.23 -17.66 -16.18
N GLY A 69 -21.36 -17.30 -15.54
CA GLY A 69 -21.72 -17.75 -14.20
C GLY A 69 -21.30 -16.82 -13.06
N VAL A 70 -20.81 -15.61 -13.36
CA VAL A 70 -20.51 -14.61 -12.32
C VAL A 70 -21.81 -13.95 -11.85
N GLU A 71 -22.14 -14.14 -10.57
CA GLU A 71 -23.27 -13.45 -9.93
C GLU A 71 -22.96 -11.96 -9.74
N ASP A 72 -23.91 -11.09 -10.11
CA ASP A 72 -23.82 -9.61 -10.02
C ASP A 72 -22.43 -9.00 -10.37
N PRO A 73 -21.96 -9.11 -11.63
CA PRO A 73 -20.62 -8.67 -11.97
C PRO A 73 -20.46 -7.16 -11.83
N ARG A 74 -19.36 -6.81 -11.18
CA ARG A 74 -18.94 -5.42 -10.98
C ARG A 74 -18.62 -4.76 -12.32
N ALA A 75 -18.82 -3.45 -12.38
CA ALA A 75 -18.44 -2.69 -13.58
C ALA A 75 -16.90 -2.74 -13.77
N PRO A 76 -16.41 -2.71 -15.02
CA PRO A 76 -14.98 -2.68 -15.27
C PRO A 76 -14.35 -1.47 -14.57
N PRO A 77 -13.29 -1.67 -13.78
CA PRO A 77 -12.71 -0.64 -12.94
C PRO A 77 -12.01 0.43 -13.80
N ALA A 78 -11.98 1.66 -13.28
CA ALA A 78 -11.33 2.78 -13.93
C ALA A 78 -10.35 3.46 -12.95
N PRO A 79 -9.22 2.81 -12.62
CA PRO A 79 -8.32 3.27 -11.58
C PRO A 79 -7.79 4.68 -11.85
N VAL A 80 -7.65 5.48 -10.81
CA VAL A 80 -7.08 6.82 -10.88
C VAL A 80 -5.58 6.70 -10.66
N LYS A 81 -4.77 7.17 -11.63
CA LYS A 81 -3.30 7.04 -11.59
C LYS A 81 -2.67 7.61 -10.30
N THR A 82 -3.29 8.64 -9.72
CA THR A 82 -2.80 9.29 -8.49
C THR A 82 -3.27 8.61 -7.20
N ARG A 83 -4.10 7.55 -7.28
CA ARG A 83 -4.64 6.82 -6.13
C ARG A 83 -4.34 5.34 -6.26
N TRP A 84 -3.22 4.93 -5.71
CA TRP A 84 -2.74 3.56 -5.73
C TRP A 84 -3.77 2.54 -5.17
N ASN A 85 -4.57 2.91 -4.16
CA ASN A 85 -5.68 2.09 -3.66
C ASN A 85 -6.64 1.66 -4.78
N SER A 86 -7.01 2.60 -5.67
CA SER A 86 -7.90 2.29 -6.80
C SER A 86 -7.25 1.36 -7.82
N TRP A 87 -5.92 1.37 -7.94
CA TRP A 87 -5.18 0.44 -8.80
C TRP A 87 -5.19 -0.97 -8.20
N ILE A 88 -4.97 -1.12 -6.89
CA ILE A 88 -5.07 -2.42 -6.23
C ILE A 88 -6.49 -2.98 -6.31
N GLU A 89 -7.51 -2.16 -6.05
CA GLU A 89 -8.92 -2.58 -6.19
C GLU A 89 -9.23 -3.03 -7.62
N ALA A 90 -8.65 -2.37 -8.64
CA ALA A 90 -8.78 -2.77 -10.03
C ALA A 90 -8.09 -4.11 -10.31
N VAL A 91 -6.88 -4.31 -9.78
CA VAL A 91 -6.13 -5.57 -9.91
C VAL A 91 -6.87 -6.73 -9.22
N GLU A 92 -7.44 -6.51 -8.03
CA GLU A 92 -8.24 -7.50 -7.31
C GLU A 92 -9.45 -7.96 -8.14
N LEU A 93 -10.23 -7.00 -8.66
CA LEU A 93 -11.35 -7.30 -9.56
C LEU A 93 -10.88 -8.00 -10.83
N HIS A 94 -9.79 -7.54 -11.43
CA HIS A 94 -9.30 -8.15 -12.65
C HIS A 94 -8.78 -9.57 -12.44
N SER A 95 -8.17 -9.86 -11.29
CA SER A 95 -7.78 -11.21 -10.90
C SER A 95 -8.98 -12.14 -10.77
N GLU A 96 -10.12 -11.64 -10.29
CA GLU A 96 -11.34 -12.44 -10.09
C GLU A 96 -11.94 -12.91 -11.42
N TYR A 97 -11.94 -12.04 -12.43
CA TYR A 97 -12.58 -12.33 -13.73
C TYR A 97 -11.58 -12.79 -14.81
N PHE A 98 -10.34 -13.09 -14.44
CA PHE A 98 -9.25 -13.24 -15.39
C PHE A 98 -9.51 -14.30 -16.46
N GLU A 99 -10.01 -15.47 -16.05
CA GLU A 99 -10.33 -16.60 -16.95
C GLU A 99 -11.37 -16.28 -18.02
N HIS A 100 -12.20 -15.26 -17.78
CA HIS A 100 -13.26 -14.89 -18.70
C HIS A 100 -12.79 -13.90 -19.77
N TYR A 101 -11.59 -13.31 -19.63
CA TYR A 101 -11.12 -12.28 -20.55
C TYR A 101 -10.85 -12.76 -21.96
N PRO A 102 -10.27 -13.94 -22.24
CA PRO A 102 -10.08 -14.40 -23.62
C PRO A 102 -11.39 -14.41 -24.42
N SER A 103 -12.42 -15.07 -23.90
CA SER A 103 -13.74 -15.15 -24.55
C SER A 103 -14.47 -13.80 -24.59
N LEU A 104 -14.29 -12.94 -23.57
CA LEU A 104 -14.86 -11.60 -23.57
C LEU A 104 -14.25 -10.74 -24.69
N LEU A 105 -12.93 -10.79 -24.84
CA LEU A 105 -12.20 -9.98 -25.83
C LEU A 105 -12.55 -10.40 -27.25
N GLU A 106 -12.63 -11.70 -27.51
CA GLU A 106 -13.16 -12.24 -28.76
C GLU A 106 -14.56 -11.67 -29.04
N LYS A 107 -15.46 -11.69 -28.04
CA LYS A 107 -16.82 -11.16 -28.23
C LYS A 107 -16.86 -9.67 -28.50
N VAL A 108 -15.95 -8.91 -27.88
CA VAL A 108 -15.81 -7.48 -28.12
C VAL A 108 -15.33 -7.22 -29.55
N GLN A 109 -14.34 -7.98 -30.04
CA GLN A 109 -13.84 -7.87 -31.42
C GLN A 109 -14.91 -8.24 -32.44
N GLU A 110 -15.66 -9.33 -32.23
CA GLU A 110 -16.79 -9.71 -33.10
C GLU A 110 -17.85 -8.60 -33.19
N SER A 111 -18.14 -7.94 -32.06
CA SER A 111 -19.25 -7.00 -31.97
C SER A 111 -18.89 -5.58 -32.41
N TYR A 112 -17.62 -5.19 -32.28
CA TYR A 112 -17.18 -3.80 -32.42
C TYR A 112 -15.94 -3.60 -33.29
N GLY A 113 -15.33 -4.67 -33.80
CA GLY A 113 -14.10 -4.64 -34.59
C GLY A 113 -12.87 -4.25 -33.76
N ASP A 114 -11.85 -3.69 -34.42
CA ASP A 114 -10.69 -3.09 -33.76
C ASP A 114 -11.16 -1.90 -32.91
N ALA A 115 -11.03 -2.05 -31.61
CA ALA A 115 -11.44 -1.07 -30.63
C ALA A 115 -10.25 -0.73 -29.73
N ALA A 116 -10.04 0.56 -29.47
CA ALA A 116 -8.90 1.07 -28.70
C ALA A 116 -8.66 0.28 -27.40
N GLY A 117 -7.47 -0.31 -27.29
CA GLY A 117 -7.00 -1.12 -26.16
C GLY A 117 -7.38 -2.60 -26.20
N VAL A 118 -8.29 -3.03 -27.07
CA VAL A 118 -8.69 -4.44 -27.19
C VAL A 118 -7.58 -5.26 -27.85
N ASP A 119 -6.98 -4.78 -28.94
CA ASP A 119 -5.88 -5.48 -29.60
C ASP A 119 -4.67 -5.67 -28.67
N GLY A 120 -4.33 -4.62 -27.91
CA GLY A 120 -3.28 -4.70 -26.89
C GLY A 120 -3.59 -5.75 -25.82
N LEU A 121 -4.84 -5.89 -25.41
CA LEU A 121 -5.25 -6.94 -24.47
C LEU A 121 -5.17 -8.32 -25.11
N VAL A 122 -5.61 -8.49 -26.35
CA VAL A 122 -5.57 -9.77 -27.07
C VAL A 122 -4.14 -10.24 -27.25
N SER A 123 -3.21 -9.37 -27.68
CA SER A 123 -1.79 -9.72 -27.76
C SER A 123 -1.23 -10.15 -26.39
N MET A 124 -1.58 -9.44 -25.30
CA MET A 124 -1.16 -9.84 -23.95
C MET A 124 -1.73 -11.22 -23.56
N MET A 125 -3.00 -11.49 -23.87
CA MET A 125 -3.61 -12.80 -23.60
C MET A 125 -3.04 -13.94 -24.45
N GLN A 126 -2.42 -13.64 -25.59
CA GLN A 126 -1.80 -14.65 -26.45
C GLN A 126 -0.34 -14.91 -26.08
N GLU A 127 0.41 -13.85 -25.75
CA GLU A 127 1.86 -13.92 -25.56
C GLU A 127 2.27 -14.25 -24.11
N ILE A 128 1.49 -13.78 -23.12
CA ILE A 128 1.90 -13.74 -21.71
C ILE A 128 0.75 -14.07 -20.74
N TYR A 129 -0.22 -14.87 -21.18
CA TYR A 129 -1.43 -15.21 -20.40
C TYR A 129 -1.12 -15.65 -18.98
N THR A 130 -0.31 -16.70 -18.85
CA THR A 130 0.09 -17.32 -17.60
C THR A 130 0.77 -16.30 -16.68
N GLU A 131 1.84 -15.66 -17.14
CA GLU A 131 2.58 -14.66 -16.35
C GLU A 131 1.65 -13.54 -15.85
N LEU A 132 0.81 -13.00 -16.72
CA LEU A 132 -0.09 -11.91 -16.39
C LEU A 132 -1.16 -12.35 -15.38
N LYS A 133 -1.74 -13.54 -15.56
CA LYS A 133 -2.72 -14.13 -14.63
C LYS A 133 -2.14 -14.23 -13.22
N TYR A 134 -0.95 -14.84 -13.06
CA TYR A 134 -0.37 -15.05 -11.74
C TYR A 134 0.13 -13.78 -11.10
N THR A 135 0.77 -12.91 -11.87
CA THR A 135 1.23 -11.63 -11.31
C THR A 135 0.04 -10.81 -10.82
N THR A 136 -1.07 -10.79 -11.57
CA THR A 136 -2.33 -10.15 -11.16
C THR A 136 -2.89 -10.80 -9.89
N ARG A 137 -2.92 -12.14 -9.82
CA ARG A 137 -3.40 -12.89 -8.64
C ARG A 137 -2.56 -12.64 -7.39
N CYS A 138 -1.24 -12.67 -7.52
CA CYS A 138 -0.31 -12.35 -6.44
C CYS A 138 -0.60 -10.97 -5.86
N ILE A 139 -0.67 -9.95 -6.74
CA ILE A 139 -0.95 -8.57 -6.33
C ILE A 139 -2.32 -8.46 -5.66
N ALA A 140 -3.34 -9.19 -6.13
CA ALA A 140 -4.64 -9.22 -5.47
C ALA A 140 -4.53 -9.74 -4.02
N ILE A 141 -3.79 -10.82 -3.79
CA ILE A 141 -3.63 -11.45 -2.46
C ILE A 141 -2.91 -10.51 -1.49
N PHE A 142 -1.70 -10.04 -1.82
CA PHE A 142 -0.94 -9.20 -0.89
C PHE A 142 -1.42 -7.75 -0.88
N GLY A 143 -1.91 -7.26 -2.03
CA GLY A 143 -2.29 -5.88 -2.25
C GLY A 143 -3.41 -5.45 -1.32
N LYS A 144 -4.36 -6.33 -0.99
CA LYS A 144 -5.44 -6.05 -0.05
C LYS A 144 -4.92 -5.70 1.36
N LYS A 145 -3.91 -6.41 1.84
CA LYS A 145 -3.30 -6.11 3.14
C LYS A 145 -2.54 -4.79 3.08
N VAL A 146 -1.78 -4.55 2.01
CA VAL A 146 -1.09 -3.27 1.78
C VAL A 146 -2.11 -2.11 1.73
N ALA A 147 -3.19 -2.23 0.95
CA ALA A 147 -4.35 -1.33 0.89
C ALA A 147 -4.87 -0.96 2.26
N SER A 148 -5.14 -1.97 3.10
CA SER A 148 -5.65 -1.75 4.45
C SER A 148 -4.67 -1.00 5.36
N LEU A 149 -3.39 -1.34 5.34
CA LEU A 149 -2.37 -0.74 6.19
C LEU A 149 -2.10 0.72 5.82
N LEU A 150 -2.12 1.00 4.52
CA LEU A 150 -1.95 2.36 4.03
C LEU A 150 -3.19 3.22 4.26
N LYS A 151 -4.41 2.67 4.10
CA LYS A 151 -5.63 3.36 4.50
C LYS A 151 -5.65 3.71 5.99
N ALA A 152 -5.15 2.82 6.85
CA ALA A 152 -5.00 3.09 8.28
C ALA A 152 -4.01 4.25 8.54
N ALA A 153 -2.95 4.37 7.74
CA ALA A 153 -2.01 5.48 7.82
C ALA A 153 -2.56 6.80 7.23
N GLU A 154 -3.58 6.75 6.37
CA GLU A 154 -4.25 7.90 5.74
C GLU A 154 -5.49 8.41 6.52
N GLY A 155 -5.80 7.83 7.70
CA GLY A 155 -6.99 8.16 8.48
C GLY A 155 -7.15 9.66 8.80
N GLN A 156 -8.40 10.14 8.89
CA GLN A 156 -8.71 11.56 9.14
C GLN A 156 -8.24 12.06 10.52
N GLU A 157 -8.21 11.17 11.52
CA GLU A 157 -7.62 11.43 12.82
C GLU A 157 -6.21 10.83 12.87
N VAL A 158 -5.20 11.68 12.61
CA VAL A 158 -3.80 11.26 12.68
C VAL A 158 -3.38 11.20 14.14
N ALA A 159 -3.59 10.05 14.77
CA ALA A 159 -2.99 9.72 16.06
C ALA A 159 -1.46 9.57 15.89
N ALA A 160 -0.70 10.66 16.08
CA ALA A 160 0.74 10.71 15.82
C ALA A 160 1.54 9.56 16.47
N HIS A 161 1.13 9.12 17.67
CA HIS A 161 1.71 7.99 18.39
C HIS A 161 1.44 6.62 17.74
N LYS A 162 0.50 6.49 16.79
CA LYS A 162 0.19 5.24 16.06
C LYS A 162 0.79 5.20 14.66
N VAL A 163 1.09 6.36 14.08
CA VAL A 163 1.54 6.50 12.69
C VAL A 163 2.82 5.68 12.42
N PHE A 164 3.80 5.75 13.32
CA PHE A 164 5.02 4.96 13.19
C PHE A 164 4.73 3.45 13.16
N ASN A 165 3.84 2.96 14.02
CA ASN A 165 3.50 1.53 14.07
C ASN A 165 2.81 1.07 12.80
N ALA A 166 1.93 1.90 12.22
CA ALA A 166 1.29 1.59 10.95
C ALA A 166 2.32 1.41 9.82
N LEU A 167 3.28 2.34 9.71
CA LEU A 167 4.36 2.22 8.72
C LEU A 167 5.32 1.07 9.03
N PHE A 168 5.64 0.83 10.30
CA PHE A 168 6.49 -0.29 10.72
C PHE A 168 5.83 -1.64 10.43
N ALA A 169 4.53 -1.77 10.67
CA ALA A 169 3.75 -2.96 10.32
C ALA A 169 3.69 -3.17 8.80
N LEU A 170 3.53 -2.10 8.01
CA LEU A 170 3.64 -2.16 6.56
C LEU A 170 5.02 -2.63 6.10
N TRP A 171 6.09 -2.04 6.65
CA TRP A 171 7.45 -2.45 6.34
C TRP A 171 7.67 -3.93 6.65
N GLY A 172 7.27 -4.38 7.84
CA GLY A 172 7.38 -5.77 8.26
C GLY A 172 6.60 -6.71 7.34
N TYR A 173 5.39 -6.32 6.94
CA TYR A 173 4.59 -7.08 5.98
C TYR A 173 5.25 -7.16 4.60
N LEU A 174 5.74 -6.04 4.06
CA LEU A 174 6.44 -6.02 2.77
C LEU A 174 7.75 -6.82 2.83
N LYS A 175 8.44 -6.80 3.97
CA LYS A 175 9.66 -7.58 4.19
C LYS A 175 9.33 -9.07 4.23
N ALA A 176 8.30 -9.48 4.97
CA ALA A 176 7.82 -10.87 5.00
C ALA A 176 7.40 -11.31 3.59
N ALA A 177 6.60 -10.51 2.89
CA ALA A 177 6.21 -10.77 1.50
C ALA A 177 7.44 -10.88 0.56
N SER A 178 8.52 -10.13 0.81
CA SER A 178 9.75 -10.27 0.01
C SER A 178 10.55 -11.55 0.30
N LEU A 179 10.17 -12.32 1.32
CA LEU A 179 10.78 -13.59 1.70
C LEU A 179 9.82 -14.77 1.52
N GLU A 180 8.56 -14.50 1.19
CA GLU A 180 7.52 -15.51 1.00
C GLU A 180 7.84 -16.44 -0.16
N ASP A 181 7.52 -17.73 0.02
CA ASP A 181 7.51 -18.69 -1.07
C ASP A 181 6.18 -18.61 -1.80
N TYR A 182 6.11 -17.69 -2.76
CA TYR A 182 4.90 -17.52 -3.57
C TYR A 182 4.53 -18.79 -4.34
N VAL A 183 5.45 -19.74 -4.56
CA VAL A 183 5.09 -21.03 -5.19
C VAL A 183 4.17 -21.82 -4.26
N VAL A 184 4.48 -21.86 -2.96
CA VAL A 184 3.64 -22.53 -1.97
C VAL A 184 2.30 -21.80 -1.78
N LEU A 185 2.31 -20.47 -1.72
CA LEU A 185 1.09 -19.66 -1.64
C LEU A 185 0.19 -19.92 -2.86
N MET A 186 0.78 -20.01 -4.04
CA MET A 186 0.09 -20.34 -5.28
C MET A 186 -0.55 -21.73 -5.22
N ARG A 187 0.18 -22.76 -4.76
CA ARG A 187 -0.39 -24.11 -4.57
C ARG A 187 -1.57 -24.14 -3.61
N GLN A 188 -1.50 -23.42 -2.49
CA GLN A 188 -2.58 -23.34 -1.50
C GLN A 188 -3.85 -22.70 -2.08
N GLU A 189 -3.69 -21.83 -3.07
CA GLU A 189 -4.77 -21.19 -3.82
C GLU A 189 -5.18 -21.99 -5.07
N GLY A 190 -4.65 -23.22 -5.26
CA GLY A 190 -5.01 -24.11 -6.37
C GLY A 190 -4.34 -23.80 -7.71
N VAL A 191 -3.20 -23.11 -7.70
CA VAL A 191 -2.46 -22.72 -8.91
C VAL A 191 -1.46 -23.79 -9.36
N PRO A 192 -1.37 -24.12 -10.68
CA PRO A 192 -0.40 -25.09 -11.23
C PRO A 192 1.09 -24.74 -11.04
N ASP A 193 1.92 -25.79 -10.92
CA ASP A 193 3.35 -25.72 -10.55
C ASP A 193 4.29 -25.21 -11.66
N ASP A 194 3.93 -25.41 -12.92
CA ASP A 194 4.67 -24.96 -14.11
C ASP A 194 4.67 -23.43 -14.27
N GLU A 195 3.81 -22.74 -13.51
CA GLU A 195 3.57 -21.30 -13.60
C GLU A 195 4.41 -20.50 -12.56
N ALA A 196 5.18 -21.21 -11.73
CA ALA A 196 5.99 -20.72 -10.61
C ALA A 196 7.25 -19.90 -10.97
N ALA A 197 7.73 -19.97 -12.22
CA ALA A 197 8.98 -19.32 -12.64
C ALA A 197 8.94 -17.78 -12.56
N HIS A 198 7.75 -17.16 -12.59
CA HIS A 198 7.56 -15.70 -12.64
C HIS A 198 7.56 -15.02 -11.24
N VAL A 199 7.72 -15.80 -10.17
CA VAL A 199 7.74 -15.33 -8.77
C VAL A 199 8.91 -14.39 -8.45
N GLY A 200 10.01 -14.46 -9.22
CA GLY A 200 11.21 -13.66 -9.00
C GLY A 200 10.95 -12.14 -9.03
N GLU A 201 10.07 -11.67 -9.92
CA GLU A 201 9.75 -10.26 -10.05
C GLU A 201 8.93 -9.72 -8.88
N ILE A 202 7.99 -10.52 -8.36
CA ILE A 202 7.17 -10.16 -7.20
C ILE A 202 8.06 -9.99 -5.97
N ARG A 203 8.95 -10.94 -5.72
CA ARG A 203 9.91 -10.86 -4.61
C ARG A 203 10.76 -9.59 -4.68
N SER A 204 11.28 -9.31 -5.88
CA SER A 204 12.10 -8.11 -6.16
C SER A 204 11.30 -6.82 -5.94
N GLY A 205 10.05 -6.78 -6.40
CA GLY A 205 9.14 -5.66 -6.18
C GLY A 205 8.83 -5.39 -4.71
N MET A 206 8.52 -6.45 -3.95
CA MET A 206 8.29 -6.35 -2.51
C MET A 206 9.55 -5.90 -1.77
N CYS A 207 10.72 -6.42 -2.15
CA CYS A 207 12.00 -6.01 -1.56
C CYS A 207 12.26 -4.51 -1.77
N ARG A 208 12.02 -3.99 -2.98
CA ARG A 208 12.15 -2.54 -3.26
C ARG A 208 11.18 -1.71 -2.43
N ALA A 209 9.92 -2.16 -2.32
CA ALA A 209 8.91 -1.46 -1.52
C ALA A 209 9.25 -1.48 -0.02
N ALA A 210 9.73 -2.62 0.50
CA ALA A 210 10.20 -2.76 1.87
C ALA A 210 11.40 -1.83 2.13
N HIS A 211 12.39 -1.81 1.24
CA HIS A 211 13.52 -0.88 1.35
C HIS A 211 13.05 0.58 1.34
N LYS A 212 12.04 0.92 0.53
CA LYS A 212 11.48 2.28 0.52
C LYS A 212 10.78 2.65 1.83
N ALA A 213 10.02 1.72 2.40
CA ALA A 213 9.39 1.90 3.71
C ALA A 213 10.44 2.04 4.82
N GLN A 214 11.51 1.24 4.78
CA GLN A 214 12.64 1.32 5.70
C GLN A 214 13.36 2.67 5.62
N GLU A 215 13.64 3.14 4.40
CA GLU A 215 14.29 4.44 4.18
C GLU A 215 13.49 5.58 4.82
N LEU A 216 12.16 5.54 4.69
CA LEU A 216 11.28 6.51 5.34
C LEU A 216 11.38 6.42 6.86
N LEU A 217 11.32 5.21 7.44
CA LEU A 217 11.42 4.97 8.88
C LEU A 217 12.75 5.47 9.48
N GLU A 218 13.86 5.32 8.76
CA GLU A 218 15.21 5.59 9.28
C GLU A 218 15.71 7.02 9.01
N LYS A 219 15.50 7.53 7.79
CA LYS A 219 16.17 8.77 7.33
C LYS A 219 15.33 10.03 7.52
N SER A 220 14.02 9.91 7.71
CA SER A 220 13.13 11.07 7.77
C SER A 220 12.97 11.62 9.18
N ASP A 221 13.25 12.91 9.37
CA ASP A 221 12.97 13.65 10.61
C ASP A 221 11.51 13.46 11.07
N THR A 222 10.58 13.39 10.11
CA THR A 222 9.15 13.16 10.39
C THR A 222 8.90 11.81 11.04
N TRP A 223 9.54 10.76 10.56
CA TRP A 223 9.32 9.40 11.08
C TRP A 223 10.09 9.16 12.38
N LYS A 224 11.25 9.81 12.58
CA LYS A 224 11.94 9.84 13.89
C LYS A 224 11.10 10.55 14.95
N PHE A 225 10.45 11.66 14.59
CA PHE A 225 9.47 12.32 15.45
C PHE A 225 8.32 11.37 15.82
N PHE A 226 7.66 10.75 14.82
CA PHE A 226 6.57 9.79 15.10
C PHE A 226 7.03 8.58 15.91
N LYS A 227 8.25 8.09 15.72
CA LYS A 227 8.84 7.00 16.52
C LYS A 227 8.90 7.40 18.00
N SER A 228 9.36 8.61 18.28
CA SER A 228 9.51 9.13 19.65
C SER A 228 8.16 9.40 20.28
N MET A 229 7.20 9.97 19.53
CA MET A 229 5.84 10.28 19.99
C MET A 229 5.06 9.07 20.52
N ARG A 230 5.46 7.85 20.17
CA ARG A 230 4.91 6.62 20.74
C ARG A 230 5.03 6.55 22.27
N ALA A 231 6.06 7.16 22.83
CA ALA A 231 6.29 7.14 24.27
C ALA A 231 5.23 7.93 25.05
N LEU A 232 4.51 8.84 24.39
CA LEU A 232 3.39 9.59 24.96
C LEU A 232 2.08 8.79 25.00
N ASP A 233 2.08 7.56 24.49
CA ASP A 233 0.99 6.60 24.66
C ASP A 233 1.36 5.60 25.77
N PRO A 234 0.67 5.63 26.93
CA PRO A 234 0.91 4.73 28.05
C PRO A 234 0.88 3.24 27.68
N LEU A 235 0.07 2.86 26.68
CA LEU A 235 -0.04 1.46 26.25
C LEU A 235 1.23 1.01 25.51
N GLN A 236 1.90 1.92 24.81
CA GLN A 236 3.08 1.62 24.00
C GLN A 236 4.38 1.73 24.80
N LEU A 237 4.45 2.69 25.74
CA LEU A 237 5.62 2.97 26.57
C LEU A 237 6.17 1.70 27.25
N LYS A 238 5.29 0.75 27.60
CA LYS A 238 5.65 -0.55 28.19
C LYS A 238 6.72 -1.34 27.43
N SER A 239 6.72 -1.20 26.10
CA SER A 239 7.63 -1.90 25.19
C SER A 239 8.77 -1.02 24.70
N MET A 240 8.94 0.16 25.29
CA MET A 240 9.89 1.17 24.87
C MET A 240 10.88 1.48 25.99
N SER A 241 11.95 2.18 25.65
CA SER A 241 12.92 2.66 26.62
C SER A 241 12.29 3.64 27.62
N HIS A 242 12.80 3.68 28.84
CA HIS A 242 12.41 4.71 29.81
C HIS A 242 13.41 5.87 29.85
N GLU A 243 14.52 5.78 29.10
CA GLU A 243 15.53 6.83 29.04
C GLU A 243 15.01 8.03 28.23
N LEU A 244 15.09 9.22 28.84
CA LEU A 244 14.55 10.45 28.24
C LEU A 244 15.29 10.85 26.95
N CYS A 245 16.59 10.54 26.87
CA CYS A 245 17.45 10.84 25.71
C CYS A 245 16.98 10.15 24.42
N ASP A 246 16.29 9.00 24.51
CA ASP A 246 15.74 8.29 23.34
C ASP A 246 14.62 9.06 22.65
N TYR A 247 14.10 10.11 23.29
CA TYR A 247 12.95 10.90 22.85
C TYR A 247 13.30 12.35 22.48
N GLU A 248 14.58 12.63 22.25
CA GLU A 248 15.09 13.97 21.85
C GLU A 248 14.43 14.55 20.59
N ASN A 249 13.85 13.70 19.74
CA ASN A 249 13.14 14.14 18.54
C ASN A 249 11.80 14.83 18.85
N ILE A 250 11.29 14.75 20.09
CA ILE A 250 10.12 15.51 20.53
C ILE A 250 10.61 16.86 21.07
N PRO A 251 10.22 18.00 20.48
CA PRO A 251 10.63 19.29 21.00
C PRO A 251 10.18 19.48 22.44
N GLY A 252 11.14 19.87 23.28
CA GLY A 252 10.94 20.06 24.71
C GLY A 252 11.32 18.86 25.57
N ILE A 253 11.45 17.65 25.01
CA ILE A 253 11.79 16.44 25.80
C ILE A 253 13.31 16.21 25.97
N GLY A 254 14.16 16.86 25.16
CA GLY A 254 15.63 16.73 25.22
C GLY A 254 16.40 17.94 25.75
N ARG A 255 15.75 18.94 26.35
CA ARG A 255 16.44 20.09 26.99
C ARG A 255 16.43 19.91 28.50
N ASP A 256 17.51 20.32 29.17
CA ASP A 256 17.61 20.46 30.64
C ASP A 256 16.54 21.43 31.17
N ALA A 257 15.30 20.98 31.23
CA ALA A 257 14.22 21.60 31.95
C ALA A 257 14.16 20.88 33.30
N GLY A 258 14.60 21.53 34.38
CA GLY A 258 14.86 20.88 35.68
C GLY A 258 13.70 20.03 36.25
N ASN A 259 12.46 20.31 35.87
CA ASN A 259 11.29 19.54 36.30
C ASN A 259 10.91 18.37 35.38
N LEU A 260 11.40 18.34 34.13
CA LEU A 260 10.97 17.35 33.13
C LEU A 260 11.39 15.93 33.50
N ALA A 261 12.60 15.74 34.03
CA ALA A 261 13.06 14.42 34.46
C ALA A 261 12.16 13.84 35.57
N ALA A 262 11.72 14.69 36.51
CA ALA A 262 10.81 14.29 37.58
C ALA A 262 9.40 13.98 37.05
N GLU A 263 8.86 14.82 36.16
CA GLU A 263 7.57 14.60 35.51
C GLU A 263 7.57 13.33 34.65
N TRP A 264 8.67 13.07 33.94
CA TRP A 264 8.85 11.87 33.13
C TRP A 264 8.84 10.59 33.99
N LEU A 265 9.56 10.60 35.11
CA LEU A 265 9.55 9.50 36.07
C LEU A 265 8.15 9.27 36.66
N LEU A 266 7.42 10.35 37.00
CA LEU A 266 6.03 10.26 37.47
C LEU A 266 5.13 9.65 36.39
N TYR A 267 5.27 10.10 35.14
CA TYR A 267 4.54 9.56 34.00
C TYR A 267 4.81 8.07 33.81
N ILE A 268 6.08 7.64 33.80
CA ILE A 268 6.45 6.22 33.72
C ILE A 268 5.82 5.41 34.87
N ASN A 269 5.91 5.92 36.10
CA ASN A 269 5.37 5.24 37.27
C ASN A 269 3.85 5.15 37.23
N THR A 270 3.16 6.17 36.71
CA THR A 270 1.71 6.15 36.49
C THR A 270 1.32 5.11 35.44
N CYS A 271 2.05 5.07 34.33
CA CYS A 271 1.87 4.08 33.27
C CYS A 271 2.10 2.64 33.76
N LYS A 272 2.97 2.43 34.76
CA LYS A 272 3.18 1.13 35.43
C LYS A 272 2.10 0.82 36.47
N GLY A 273 1.68 1.83 37.25
CA GLY A 273 0.75 1.71 38.38
C GLY A 273 -0.71 1.54 37.98
N ALA A 274 -1.12 2.02 36.80
CA ALA A 274 -2.47 1.84 36.24
C ALA A 274 -2.85 0.37 35.90
N TYR A 275 -2.03 -0.60 36.30
CA TYR A 275 -2.19 -2.04 36.06
C TYR A 275 -2.27 -2.88 37.34
N LEU A 276 -2.26 -2.26 38.52
CA LEU A 276 -2.47 -2.93 39.81
C LEU A 276 -3.93 -2.80 40.32
N GLN A 277 -4.86 -2.37 39.46
CA GLN A 277 -6.30 -2.36 39.70
C GLN A 277 -7.02 -3.15 38.60
#